data_AF-A0A1C6LA72-F1
#
_entry.id   AF-A0A1C6LA72-F1
#
_cell.length_a   1.000
_cell.length_b   1.000
_cell.length_c   1.000
_cell.angle_alpha   90.00
_cell.angle_beta   90.00
_cell.angle_gamma   90.00
#
_symmetry.space_group_name_H-M   'P 1'
#
loop_
_entity.id
_entity.type
_entity.pdbx_description
1 polymer ?
#
loop_
_entity_poly.entity_id
_entity_poly.type
_entity_poly.pdbx_seq_one_letter_code
_entity_poly.pdbx_strand_id
1 'polypeptide(L)' 'MKKKESNRHWDGHGKIMIDRRAVKEYLSLIGERELPLNLFEVTDMEDSFPIERVNRVLNQKITSTDNFE' A
#
# COMPACT_ATOMS: atom_id res chain seq x y z
N MET A 1 -24.77 -0.35 6.06
CA MET A 1 -23.66 0.15 5.22
C MET A 1 -23.31 1.56 5.64
N LYS A 2 -22.09 1.84 6.10
CA LYS A 2 -21.61 3.23 6.25
C LYS A 2 -21.46 3.78 4.83
N LYS A 3 -22.45 4.56 4.39
CA LYS A 3 -22.64 5.01 3.01
C LYS A 3 -21.55 6.05 2.66
N LYS A 4 -21.01 6.00 1.43
CA LYS A 4 -20.29 7.10 0.73
C LYS A 4 -18.75 7.22 0.84
N GLU A 5 -17.98 6.14 1.02
CA GLU A 5 -16.50 6.19 0.77
C GLU A 5 -15.77 7.35 1.49
N SER A 6 -16.34 7.84 2.59
CA SER A 6 -15.84 9.05 3.25
C SER A 6 -14.59 8.68 4.02
N ASN A 7 -13.52 9.44 3.76
CA ASN A 7 -12.20 9.27 4.38
C ASN A 7 -12.34 9.14 5.90
N ARG A 8 -12.00 7.96 6.45
CA ARG A 8 -12.14 7.65 7.87
C ARG A 8 -10.91 8.17 8.62
N HIS A 9 -10.94 9.43 9.02
CA HIS A 9 -10.03 9.91 10.06
C HIS A 9 -10.54 9.42 11.42
N TRP A 10 -9.71 8.67 12.14
CA TRP A 10 -10.05 8.22 13.50
C TRP A 10 -9.49 9.15 14.58
N ASP A 11 -8.35 9.80 14.29
CA ASP A 11 -7.88 11.05 14.89
C ASP A 11 -6.67 11.52 14.04
N GLY A 12 -6.59 12.80 13.72
CA GLY A 12 -5.46 13.33 12.96
C GLY A 12 -5.77 14.64 12.23
N HIS A 13 -4.83 15.57 12.27
CA HIS A 13 -4.77 16.71 11.35
C HIS A 13 -3.76 16.43 10.22
N GLY A 14 -3.48 15.14 9.95
CA GLY A 14 -2.46 14.70 9.02
C GLY A 14 -2.88 14.84 7.55
N LYS A 15 -1.91 15.11 6.68
CA LYS A 15 -2.06 14.98 5.23
C LYS A 15 -1.98 13.50 4.82
N ILE A 16 -2.74 13.12 3.81
CA ILE A 16 -2.70 11.78 3.22
C ILE A 16 -1.53 11.73 2.25
N MET A 17 -0.51 10.96 2.58
CA MET A 17 0.61 10.74 1.66
C MET A 17 0.22 9.71 0.60
N ILE A 18 0.42 10.05 -0.67
CA ILE A 18 0.21 9.15 -1.81
C ILE A 18 1.51 9.06 -2.61
N ASP A 19 1.87 7.83 -3.00
CA ASP A 19 2.99 7.62 -3.91
C ASP A 19 2.67 8.25 -5.27
N ARG A 20 3.61 9.04 -5.79
CA ARG A 20 3.57 9.60 -7.15
C ARG A 20 3.18 8.56 -8.20
N ARG A 21 3.64 7.32 -8.06
CA ARG A 21 3.33 6.21 -8.99
C ARG A 21 1.85 5.84 -9.02
N ALA A 22 1.18 5.93 -7.86
CA ALA A 22 -0.22 5.55 -7.70
C ALA A 22 -1.20 6.67 -8.08
N VAL A 23 -0.75 7.92 -8.20
CA VAL A 23 -1.61 9.09 -8.46
C VAL A 23 -2.50 8.89 -9.68
N LYS A 24 -1.94 8.41 -10.80
CA LYS A 24 -2.69 8.23 -12.05
C LYS A 24 -3.79 7.19 -11.91
N GLU A 25 -3.49 6.05 -11.32
CA GLU A 25 -4.45 4.96 -11.11
C GLU A 25 -5.55 5.40 -10.15
N TYR A 26 -5.16 6.05 -9.06
CA TYR A 26 -6.09 6.58 -8.06
C TYR A 26 -7.07 7.59 -8.66
N LEU A 27 -6.57 8.58 -9.41
CA LEU A 27 -7.41 9.57 -10.11
C LEU A 27 -8.38 8.90 -11.09
N SER A 28 -7.90 7.92 -11.86
CA SER A 28 -8.73 7.17 -12.79
C SER A 28 -9.79 6.32 -12.09
N LEU A 29 -9.51 5.81 -10.89
CA LEU A 29 -10.44 5.02 -10.09
C LEU A 29 -11.58 5.89 -9.52
N ILE A 30 -11.27 7.10 -9.06
CA ILE A 30 -12.26 8.02 -8.48
C ILE A 30 -12.95 8.91 -9.54
N GLY A 31 -12.45 8.91 -10.78
CA GLY A 31 -12.99 9.73 -11.87
C GLY A 31 -12.63 11.21 -11.80
N GLU A 32 -11.63 11.57 -10.98
CA GLU A 32 -11.17 12.95 -10.81
C GLU A 32 -9.99 13.26 -11.72
N ARG A 33 -9.81 14.55 -12.03
CA ARG A 33 -8.70 15.00 -12.90
C ARG A 33 -7.43 15.31 -12.13
N GLU A 34 -7.56 15.79 -10.90
CA GLU A 34 -6.45 16.30 -10.10
C GLU A 34 -6.64 15.97 -8.61
N LEU A 35 -5.52 15.82 -7.90
CA LEU A 35 -5.53 15.54 -6.47
C LEU A 35 -5.74 16.83 -5.67
N PRO A 36 -6.67 16.84 -4.68
CA PRO A 36 -6.83 17.99 -3.80
C PRO A 36 -5.63 18.12 -2.84
N LEU A 37 -4.74 19.08 -3.14
CA LEU A 37 -3.47 19.32 -2.42
C LEU A 37 -3.65 19.77 -0.96
N ASN A 38 -4.85 20.21 -0.58
CA ASN A 38 -5.18 20.51 0.81
C ASN A 38 -5.29 19.25 1.67
N LEU A 39 -5.51 18.09 1.05
CA LEU A 39 -5.69 16.80 1.74
C LEU A 39 -4.57 15.81 1.43
N PHE A 40 -4.04 15.83 0.20
CA PHE A 40 -3.02 14.89 -0.25
C PHE A 40 -1.64 15.53 -0.37
N GLU A 41 -0.63 14.74 -0.02
CA GLU A 41 0.78 15.03 -0.23
C GLU A 41 1.37 13.95 -1.14
N VAL A 42 1.88 14.34 -2.30
CA VAL A 42 2.52 13.41 -3.23
C VAL A 42 3.98 13.23 -2.80
N THR A 43 4.34 12.02 -2.42
CA THR A 43 5.70 11.65 -2.01
C THR A 43 6.24 10.52 -2.86
N ASP A 44 7.55 10.39 -2.91
CA ASP A 44 8.21 9.22 -3.48
C ASP A 44 8.41 8.21 -2.33
N MET A 45 7.75 7.05 -2.41
CA MET A 45 7.85 6.00 -1.41
C MET A 45 8.87 4.96 -1.86
N GLU A 46 9.78 4.58 -0.96
CA GLU A 46 10.74 3.52 -1.23
C GLU A 46 10.10 2.13 -1.03
N ASP A 47 10.39 1.24 -1.98
CA ASP A 47 9.96 -0.14 -1.95
C ASP A 47 10.83 -0.96 -0.98
N SER A 48 10.43 -1.04 0.29
CA SER A 48 11.11 -1.87 1.29
C SER A 48 10.41 -3.22 1.46
N PHE A 49 10.68 -4.15 0.54
CA PHE A 49 10.13 -5.51 0.63
C PHE A 49 10.95 -6.40 1.59
N PRO A 50 10.32 -7.15 2.50
CA PRO A 50 11.01 -8.01 3.46
C PRO A 50 11.46 -9.36 2.83
N ILE A 51 12.27 -9.27 1.76
CA ILE A 51 12.67 -10.41 0.92
C ILE A 51 13.35 -11.50 1.75
N GLU A 52 14.26 -11.14 2.65
CA GLU A 52 14.96 -12.09 3.53
C GLU A 52 13.98 -12.92 4.38
N ARG A 53 12.94 -12.27 4.92
CA ARG A 53 11.92 -12.94 5.73
C ARG A 53 11.11 -13.90 4.88
N VAL A 54 10.75 -13.51 3.66
CA VAL A 54 10.01 -14.36 2.71
C VAL A 54 10.84 -15.59 2.34
N ASN A 55 12.10 -15.40 1.99
CA ASN A 55 13.01 -16.50 1.62
C ASN A 55 13.19 -17.49 2.77
N ARG A 56 13.35 -17.00 4.02
CA ARG A 56 13.45 -17.86 5.19
C ARG A 56 12.21 -18.76 5.36
N VAL A 57 11.01 -18.19 5.22
CA VAL A 57 9.76 -18.95 5.37
C VAL A 57 9.56 -19.95 4.23
N LEU A 58 9.85 -19.55 2.98
CA LEU A 58 9.70 -20.44 1.83
C LEU A 58 10.69 -21.61 1.89
N ASN A 59 11.96 -21.33 2.18
CA ASN A 59 13.00 -22.37 2.21
C ASN A 59 12.85 -23.31 3.40
N GLN A 60 12.29 -22.86 4.54
CA GLN A 60 11.92 -23.76 5.65
C GLN A 60 10.88 -24.81 5.25
N LYS A 61 9.92 -24.46 4.37
CA LYS A 61 8.94 -25.42 3.87
C LYS A 61 9.56 -26.43 2.90
N ILE A 62 10.51 -26.00 2.08
CA ILE A 62 11.26 -26.86 1.16
C ILE A 62 12.06 -27.90 1.95
N THR A 63 12.86 -27.47 2.93
CA THR A 63 13.65 -28.39 3.77
C THR A 63 12.82 -29.33 4.64
N SER A 64 11.55 -29.01 4.90
CA SER A 64 10.65 -29.88 5.68
C SER A 64 10.00 -30.96 4.80
N THR A 65 9.92 -30.75 3.49
CA THR A 65 9.27 -31.65 2.53
C THR A 65 10.26 -32.64 1.92
N ASP A 66 11.54 -32.25 1.86
CA ASP A 66 12.62 -33.08 1.29
C ASP A 66 13.23 -34.12 2.27
N ASN A 67 12.70 -34.24 3.50
CA ASN A 67 13.16 -35.23 4.50
C ASN A 67 12.39 -36.57 4.44
N PHE A 68 11.70 -36.86 3.33
CA PHE A 68 10.96 -38.12 3.10
C PHE A 68 11.54 -38.95 1.93
N GLU A 69 12.86 -38.88 1.71
CA GLU A 69 13.60 -39.86 0.90
C GLU A 69 14.63 -40.61 1.76
#